data_AF-A0A2S6CUN5-F1
#
_entry.id   AF-A0A2S6CUN5-F1
#
_cell.length_a   1.000
_cell.length_b   1.000
_cell.length_c   1.000
_cell.angle_alpha   90.00
_cell.angle_beta   90.00
_cell.angle_gamma   90.00
#
_symmetry.space_group_name_H-M   'P 1'
#
loop_
_entity.id
_entity.type
_entity.pdbx_description
1 polymer ?
#
loop_
_entity_poly.entity_id
_entity_poly.type
_entity_poly.pdbx_seq_one_letter_code
_entity_poly.pdbx_strand_id
1 'polypeptide(L)'
;MVQVNEVEWSNTEKNVARKAFDQAYIREVNTLIKEVCQQASVISDLNHLWELHDFLSARRHELDGKYDYRYSVLIFVFARLLNEGWLHINELEGLAKDKLIKIEALARMQNFN
;
A
#
# COMPACT_ATOMS: atom_id res chain seq x y z
N MET A 1 -21.32 20.82 17.20
CA MET A 1 -20.03 20.10 17.09
C MET A 1 -20.33 18.76 16.46
N VAL A 2 -19.85 18.49 15.25
CA VAL A 2 -20.02 17.18 14.61
C VAL A 2 -19.02 16.25 15.26
N GLN A 3 -19.50 15.24 16.00
CA GLN A 3 -18.66 14.14 16.47
C GLN A 3 -18.15 13.42 15.22
N VAL A 4 -16.89 13.64 14.89
CA VAL A 4 -16.17 12.74 13.99
C VAL A 4 -16.00 11.46 14.78
N ASN A 5 -16.88 10.48 14.55
CA ASN A 5 -16.71 9.15 15.10
C ASN A 5 -15.36 8.63 14.62
N GLU A 6 -14.36 8.61 15.50
CA GLU A 6 -13.12 7.89 15.24
C GLU A 6 -13.50 6.45 14.87
N VAL A 7 -12.93 5.97 13.77
CA VAL A 7 -13.15 4.59 13.34
C VAL A 7 -12.60 3.70 14.44
N GLU A 8 -13.46 3.13 15.28
CA GLU A 8 -13.03 2.19 16.29
C GLU A 8 -12.60 0.88 15.63
N TRP A 9 -11.42 0.41 16.01
CA TRP A 9 -10.85 -0.87 15.58
C TRP A 9 -10.85 -1.84 16.75
N SER A 10 -11.62 -2.92 16.62
CA SER A 10 -11.58 -4.01 17.60
C SER A 10 -10.24 -4.75 17.56
N ASN A 11 -9.91 -5.51 18.60
CA ASN A 11 -8.66 -6.28 18.64
C ASN A 11 -8.58 -7.29 17.47
N THR A 12 -9.70 -7.92 17.10
CA THR A 12 -9.76 -8.81 15.93
C THR A 12 -9.43 -8.06 14.65
N GLU A 13 -10.02 -6.87 14.46
CA GLU A 13 -9.78 -6.05 13.28
C GLU A 13 -8.33 -5.56 13.20
N LYS A 14 -7.73 -5.17 14.34
CA LYS A 14 -6.32 -4.78 14.41
C LYS A 14 -5.39 -5.91 13.97
N ASN A 15 -5.69 -7.14 14.35
CA ASN A 15 -4.89 -8.31 13.96
C ASN A 15 -5.01 -8.60 12.45
N VAL A 16 -6.24 -8.56 11.90
CA VAL A 16 -6.48 -8.72 10.46
C VAL A 16 -5.78 -7.62 9.67
N ALA A 17 -5.96 -6.36 10.10
CA ALA A 17 -5.35 -5.20 9.48
C ALA A 17 -3.83 -5.28 9.47
N ARG A 18 -3.21 -5.66 10.60
CA ARG A 18 -1.76 -5.78 10.69
C ARG A 18 -1.23 -6.83 9.73
N LYS A 19 -1.87 -8.00 9.70
CA LYS A 19 -1.49 -9.10 8.82
C LYS A 19 -1.59 -8.70 7.36
N ALA A 20 -2.69 -8.10 6.94
CA ALA A 20 -2.89 -7.68 5.55
C ALA A 20 -1.90 -6.58 5.13
N PHE A 21 -1.65 -5.61 6.02
CA PHE A 21 -0.68 -4.54 5.79
C PHE A 21 0.75 -5.07 5.61
N ASP A 22 1.21 -5.95 6.51
CA ASP A 22 2.55 -6.53 6.44
C ASP A 22 2.73 -7.40 5.19
N GLN A 23 1.72 -8.18 4.83
CA GLN A 23 1.77 -9.02 3.63
C GLN A 23 1.84 -8.18 2.34
N ALA A 24 1.06 -7.10 2.25
CA ALA A 24 1.14 -6.18 1.12
C ALA A 24 2.53 -5.53 0.99
N TYR A 25 3.08 -5.06 2.12
CA TYR A 25 4.43 -4.49 2.16
C TYR A 25 5.49 -5.49 1.68
N ILE A 26 5.45 -6.73 2.19
CA ILE A 26 6.38 -7.79 1.79
C ILE A 26 6.28 -8.08 0.29
N ARG A 27 5.07 -8.13 -0.28
CA ARG A 27 4.88 -8.36 -1.72
C ARG A 27 5.46 -7.24 -2.57
N GLU A 28 5.19 -5.99 -2.21
CA GLU A 28 5.69 -4.84 -2.95
C GLU A 28 7.21 -4.75 -2.88
N VAL A 29 7.79 -4.91 -1.68
CA VAL A 29 9.24 -4.90 -1.48
C VAL A 29 9.92 -6.03 -2.25
N ASN A 30 9.39 -7.26 -2.20
CA ASN A 30 9.95 -8.37 -2.95
C ASN A 30 9.89 -8.14 -4.48
N THR A 31 8.83 -7.49 -4.96
CA THR A 31 8.69 -7.14 -6.37
C THR A 31 9.70 -6.05 -6.75
N LEU A 32 9.83 -5.01 -5.93
CA LEU A 32 10.80 -3.94 -6.12
C LEU A 32 12.24 -4.49 -6.15
N ILE A 33 12.61 -5.39 -5.23
CA ILE A 33 13.94 -6.01 -5.23
C ILE A 33 14.22 -6.73 -6.54
N LYS A 34 13.26 -7.52 -7.06
CA LYS A 34 13.41 -8.22 -8.34
C LYS A 34 13.61 -7.25 -9.50
N GLU A 35 12.81 -6.18 -9.53
CA GLU A 35 12.87 -5.14 -10.55
C GLU A 35 14.24 -4.42 -10.53
N VAL A 36 14.72 -4.06 -9.35
CA VAL A 36 16.05 -3.45 -9.16
C VAL A 36 17.16 -4.38 -9.64
N CYS A 37 17.12 -5.67 -9.29
CA CYS A 37 18.10 -6.64 -9.77
C CYS A 37 18.08 -6.77 -11.31
N GLN A 38 16.89 -6.77 -11.92
CA GLN A 38 16.75 -6.85 -13.37
C GLN A 38 17.31 -5.59 -14.06
N GLN A 39 16.96 -4.39 -13.59
CA GLN A 39 17.49 -3.14 -14.14
C GLN A 39 19.00 -3.03 -13.95
N ALA A 40 19.52 -3.39 -12.77
CA ALA A 40 20.95 -3.38 -12.50
C ALA A 40 21.74 -4.33 -13.43
N SER A 41 21.14 -5.46 -13.84
CA SER A 41 21.81 -6.44 -14.70
C SER A 41 22.05 -5.98 -16.13
N VAL A 42 21.34 -4.92 -16.59
CA VAL A 42 21.43 -4.40 -17.95
C VAL A 42 22.17 -3.05 -18.05
N ILE A 43 22.72 -2.55 -16.95
CA ILE A 43 23.50 -1.31 -16.94
C ILE A 43 24.74 -1.46 -17.82
N SER A 44 24.79 -0.71 -18.92
CA SER A 44 25.94 -0.67 -19.84
C SER A 44 26.72 0.64 -19.83
N ASP A 45 26.16 1.70 -19.22
CA ASP A 45 26.74 3.03 -19.25
C ASP A 45 26.22 3.90 -18.08
N LEU A 46 26.73 5.13 -18.01
CA LEU A 46 26.43 6.09 -16.96
C LEU A 46 24.96 6.56 -16.97
N ASN A 47 24.28 6.59 -18.12
CA ASN A 47 22.88 7.02 -18.18
C ASN A 47 21.98 5.97 -17.51
N HIS A 48 22.18 4.69 -17.82
CA HIS A 48 21.44 3.61 -17.17
C HIS A 48 21.65 3.59 -15.65
N LEU A 49 22.86 3.95 -15.18
CA LEU A 49 23.13 4.07 -13.74
C LEU A 49 22.30 5.20 -13.10
N TRP A 50 22.19 6.35 -13.76
CA TRP A 50 21.39 7.47 -13.25
C TRP A 50 19.88 7.19 -13.31
N GLU A 51 19.40 6.50 -14.34
CA GLU A 51 18.01 6.04 -14.42
C GLU A 51 17.66 5.12 -13.24
N LEU A 52 18.54 4.18 -12.89
CA LEU A 52 18.34 3.33 -11.72
C LEU A 52 18.34 4.15 -10.40
N HIS A 53 19.21 5.14 -10.28
CA HIS A 53 19.23 6.04 -9.12
C HIS A 53 17.91 6.81 -8.95
N ASP A 54 17.40 7.37 -10.05
CA ASP A 54 16.18 8.17 -10.03
C ASP A 54 14.96 7.30 -9.76
N PHE A 55 14.92 6.10 -10.36
CA PHE A 55 13.92 5.07 -10.05
C PHE A 55 13.90 4.73 -8.55
N LEU A 56 15.06 4.42 -7.95
CA LEU A 56 15.16 4.09 -6.52
C LEU A 56 14.73 5.26 -5.63
N SER A 57 15.11 6.49 -6.01
CA SER A 57 14.72 7.70 -5.29
C SER A 57 13.21 7.91 -5.29
N ALA A 58 12.56 7.72 -6.44
CA ALA A 58 11.11 7.79 -6.57
C ALA A 58 10.41 6.69 -5.75
N ARG A 59 10.85 5.43 -5.86
CA ARG A 59 10.23 4.30 -5.14
C ARG A 59 10.39 4.43 -3.62
N ARG A 60 11.51 4.98 -3.13
CA ARG A 60 11.68 5.29 -1.71
C ARG A 60 10.60 6.28 -1.23
N HIS A 61 10.46 7.40 -1.93
CA HIS A 61 9.47 8.42 -1.55
C HIS A 61 8.04 7.86 -1.57
N GLU A 62 7.74 7.04 -2.58
CA GLU A 62 6.45 6.39 -2.71
C GLU A 62 6.17 5.42 -1.54
N LEU A 63 7.12 4.54 -1.20
CA LEU A 63 6.96 3.59 -0.09
C LEU A 63 6.82 4.28 1.26
N ASP A 64 7.65 5.29 1.53
CA ASP A 64 7.63 6.06 2.77
C ASP A 64 6.28 6.78 2.96
N GLY A 65 5.67 7.27 1.87
CA GLY A 65 4.37 7.92 1.91
C GLY A 65 3.17 6.96 1.88
N LYS A 66 3.33 5.75 1.34
CA LYS A 66 2.24 4.79 1.13
C LYS A 66 1.91 4.01 2.40
N TYR A 67 2.92 3.53 3.12
CA TYR A 67 2.74 2.61 4.25
C TYR A 67 2.62 3.33 5.60
N ASP A 68 1.51 4.05 5.78
CA ASP A 68 1.17 4.70 7.05
C ASP A 68 0.23 3.83 7.90
N TYR A 69 0.75 3.26 9.00
CA TYR A 69 -0.01 2.37 9.89
C TYR A 69 -0.79 3.10 11.00
N ARG A 70 -1.21 4.34 10.79
CA ARG A 70 -2.13 5.03 11.71
C ARG A 70 -3.57 4.67 11.38
N TYR A 71 -4.32 4.19 12.39
CA TYR A 71 -5.71 3.75 12.24
C TYR A 71 -6.65 4.80 11.63
N SER A 72 -6.35 6.09 11.81
CA SER A 72 -7.12 7.21 11.25
C SER A 72 -7.06 7.30 9.73
N VAL A 73 -5.98 6.81 9.10
CA VAL A 73 -5.77 6.84 7.64
C VAL A 73 -5.79 5.45 7.01
N LEU A 74 -5.81 4.39 7.83
CA LEU A 74 -5.62 3.01 7.38
C LEU A 74 -6.64 2.52 6.34
N ILE A 75 -7.87 3.05 6.37
CA ILE A 75 -8.88 2.78 5.33
C ILE A 75 -8.41 3.27 3.95
N PHE A 76 -7.80 4.46 3.87
CA PHE A 76 -7.29 5.01 2.62
C PHE A 76 -6.05 4.26 2.14
N VAL A 77 -5.19 3.83 3.07
CA VAL A 77 -4.03 3.01 2.75
C VAL A 77 -4.47 1.67 2.16
N PHE A 78 -5.42 0.96 2.78
CA PHE A 78 -5.95 -0.28 2.21
C PHE A 78 -6.65 -0.09 0.87
N ALA A 79 -7.37 1.02 0.68
CA ALA A 79 -7.97 1.33 -0.61
C ALA A 79 -6.91 1.51 -1.71
N ARG A 80 -5.82 2.21 -1.41
CA ARG A 80 -4.68 2.38 -2.33
C ARG A 80 -4.01 1.04 -2.64
N LEU A 81 -3.70 0.24 -1.62
CA LEU A 81 -3.08 -1.08 -1.79
C LEU A 81 -3.95 -2.06 -2.58
N LEU A 82 -5.29 -1.96 -2.43
CA LEU A 82 -6.24 -2.74 -3.22
C LEU A 82 -6.29 -2.27 -4.68
N ASN A 83 -6.26 -0.96 -4.93
CA ASN A 83 -6.22 -0.38 -6.27
C ASN A 83 -4.93 -0.76 -7.02
N GLU A 84 -3.78 -0.68 -6.34
CA GLU A 84 -2.47 -1.01 -6.91
C GLU A 84 -2.19 -2.53 -6.97
N GLY A 85 -3.09 -3.36 -6.44
CA GLY A 85 -2.99 -4.82 -6.50
C GLY A 85 -2.04 -5.46 -5.50
N TRP A 86 -1.54 -4.72 -4.52
CA TRP A 86 -0.68 -5.24 -3.44
C TRP A 86 -1.48 -6.00 -2.36
N LEU A 87 -2.77 -5.73 -2.27
CA LEU A 87 -3.70 -6.32 -1.30
C LEU A 87 -4.96 -6.81 -2.02
N HIS A 88 -5.50 -7.94 -1.59
CA HIS A 88 -6.79 -8.45 -2.04
C HIS A 88 -7.85 -8.30 -0.95
N ILE A 89 -9.11 -8.06 -1.35
CA ILE A 89 -10.20 -7.75 -0.41
C ILE A 89 -10.48 -8.89 0.58
N ASN A 90 -10.29 -10.15 0.16
CA ASN A 90 -10.45 -11.33 1.02
C ASN A 90 -9.42 -11.38 2.16
N GLU A 91 -8.28 -10.70 2.03
CA GLU A 91 -7.29 -10.60 3.10
C GLU A 91 -7.72 -9.68 4.24
N LEU A 92 -8.78 -8.90 4.01
CA LEU A 92 -9.43 -8.05 5.00
C LEU A 92 -10.67 -8.71 5.62
N GLU A 93 -10.91 -10.00 5.34
CA GLU A 93 -11.98 -10.76 5.99
C GLU A 93 -11.80 -10.73 7.52
N GLY A 94 -12.84 -10.26 8.22
CA GLY A 94 -12.82 -10.01 9.66
C GLY A 94 -12.89 -8.52 10.02
N LEU A 95 -12.76 -7.61 9.05
CA LEU A 95 -13.15 -6.22 9.22
C LEU A 95 -14.67 -6.04 9.21
N ALA A 96 -15.16 -5.01 9.90
CA ALA A 96 -16.56 -4.63 9.84
C ALA A 96 -16.99 -4.30 8.40
N LYS A 97 -18.23 -4.65 8.04
CA LYS A 97 -18.76 -4.53 6.68
C LYS A 97 -18.70 -3.09 6.15
N ASP A 98 -18.94 -2.10 7.00
CA ASP A 98 -18.87 -0.68 6.63
C ASP A 98 -17.45 -0.24 6.24
N LYS A 99 -16.42 -0.79 6.90
CA LYS A 99 -15.01 -0.56 6.57
C LYS A 99 -14.67 -1.18 5.21
N LEU A 100 -15.09 -2.42 4.97
CA LEU A 100 -14.87 -3.11 3.69
C LEU A 100 -15.51 -2.35 2.51
N ILE A 101 -16.78 -1.93 2.67
CA ILE A 101 -17.48 -1.14 1.65
C ILE A 101 -16.75 0.18 1.35
N LYS A 102 -16.25 0.88 2.39
CA LYS A 102 -15.48 2.11 2.22
C LYS A 102 -14.18 1.87 1.45
N ILE A 103 -13.44 0.81 1.80
CA ILE A 103 -12.18 0.45 1.15
C ILE A 103 -12.42 0.16 -0.34
N GLU A 104 -13.42 -0.67 -0.68
CA GLU A 104 -13.75 -0.99 -2.08
C GLU A 104 -14.27 0.22 -2.88
N ALA A 105 -15.04 1.10 -2.24
CA ALA A 105 -15.50 2.34 -2.89
C ALA A 105 -14.32 3.27 -3.20
N LEU A 106 -13.45 3.52 -2.22
CA LEU A 106 -12.27 4.37 -2.37
C LEU A 106 -11.26 3.80 -3.38
N ALA A 107 -11.05 2.49 -3.39
CA ALA A 107 -10.15 1.83 -4.34
C ALA A 107 -10.58 2.01 -5.79
N ARG A 108 -11.89 2.11 -6.06
CA ARG A 108 -12.44 2.39 -7.40
C ARG A 108 -12.38 3.87 -7.79
N MET A 109 -12.39 4.76 -6.80
CA MET A 109 -12.37 6.21 -7.03
C MET A 109 -10.98 6.77 -7.34
N GLN A 110 -9.90 6.10 -6.94
CA GLN A 110 -8.53 6.58 -7.15
C GLN A 110 -8.02 6.51 -8.61
N ASN A 111 -8.89 6.22 -9.58
CA ASN A 111 -8.56 6.22 -11.02
C ASN A 111 -8.49 7.63 -11.67
N PHE A 112 -8.26 8.69 -10.90
CA PHE A 112 -8.07 10.04 -11.44
C PHE A 112 -6.73 10.61 -10.97
N ASN A 113 -5.68 10.34 -11.74
CA ASN A 113 -4.50 11.19 -11.89
C ASN A 113 -4.10 11.17 -13.36
#